data_AF-A0A9D9Q2V2-F1
#
_entry.id   AF-A0A9D9Q2V2-F1
#
_cell.length_a   1.000
_cell.length_b   1.000
_cell.length_c   1.000
_cell.angle_alpha   90.00
_cell.angle_beta   90.00
_cell.angle_gamma   90.00
#
_symmetry.space_group_name_H-M   'P 1'
#
loop_
_entity.id
_entity.type
_entity.pdbx_description
1 polymer ?
#
loop_
_entity_poly.entity_id
_entity_poly.type
_entity_poly.pdbx_seq_one_letter_code
_entity_poly.pdbx_strand_id
1 'polypeptide(L)'
;YDISSLTLSIDLKPALDEKTLDLRLLSDFEKKANRDLVNSLSDLLPSKMIEPFIDYCSLDGRKKVNSLTREERKRILTALKSFDIPLSRPRPIEEAIITSGGVEVKEISPKTMESRLVPGLYFAGEIIDVDAYTGGFNLQIAFSTGYLAGKSAAEG
;
A
#
# COMPACT_ATOMS: atom_id res chain seq x y z
N TYR A 1 13.35 12.42 4.47
CA TYR A 1 12.13 13.02 3.90
C TYR A 1 11.20 13.38 5.04
N ASP A 2 10.74 14.62 5.12
CA ASP A 2 9.69 15.00 6.08
C ASP A 2 8.34 14.53 5.53
N ILE A 3 7.86 13.40 6.05
CA ILE A 3 6.59 12.81 5.64
C ILE A 3 5.44 13.18 6.58
N SER A 4 5.69 14.02 7.58
CA SER A 4 4.70 14.37 8.61
C SER A 4 3.51 15.17 8.06
N SER A 5 3.67 15.75 6.86
CA SER A 5 2.64 16.47 6.11
C SER A 5 1.93 15.63 5.04
N LEU A 6 2.30 14.35 4.89
CA LEU A 6 1.71 13.46 3.89
C LEU A 6 0.52 12.70 4.45
N THR A 7 -0.48 12.51 3.60
CA THR A 7 -1.68 11.72 3.89
C THR A 7 -1.80 10.60 2.87
N LEU A 8 -2.01 9.38 3.36
CA LEU A 8 -2.38 8.24 2.53
C LEU A 8 -3.90 8.21 2.39
N SER A 9 -4.41 8.12 1.16
CA SER A 9 -5.83 7.90 0.91
C SER A 9 -6.05 6.47 0.42
N ILE A 10 -7.01 5.77 1.02
CA ILE A 10 -7.34 4.39 0.68
C ILE A 10 -8.79 4.32 0.17
N ASP A 11 -8.96 3.77 -1.03
CA ASP A 11 -10.27 3.36 -1.54
C ASP A 11 -10.60 1.97 -1.00
N LEU A 12 -11.56 1.90 -0.06
CA LEU A 12 -11.98 0.65 0.58
C LEU A 12 -12.95 -0.16 -0.30
N LYS A 13 -13.41 0.42 -1.41
CA LYS A 13 -14.35 -0.18 -2.37
C LYS A 13 -13.92 0.15 -3.82
N PRO A 14 -12.71 -0.26 -4.26
CA PRO A 14 -12.17 0.12 -5.56
C PRO A 14 -12.96 -0.46 -6.74
N ALA A 15 -13.68 -1.56 -6.53
CA ALA A 15 -14.52 -2.20 -7.55
C ALA A 15 -15.86 -1.48 -7.80
N LEU A 16 -16.22 -0.48 -6.99
CA LEU A 16 -17.49 0.23 -7.09
C LEU A 16 -17.25 1.72 -7.32
N ASP A 17 -17.90 2.29 -8.33
CA ASP A 17 -17.98 3.75 -8.47
C ASP A 17 -18.90 4.36 -7.39
N GLU A 18 -18.83 5.69 -7.20
CA GLU A 18 -19.60 6.40 -6.18
C GLU A 18 -21.11 6.19 -6.33
N LYS A 19 -21.61 6.21 -7.56
CA LYS A 19 -23.06 6.10 -7.83
C LYS A 19 -23.57 4.70 -7.44
N THR A 20 -22.83 3.67 -7.83
CA THR A 20 -23.12 2.28 -7.51
C THR A 20 -23.02 2.03 -6.01
N LEU A 21 -22.03 2.65 -5.35
CA LEU A 21 -21.87 2.56 -3.91
C LEU A 21 -23.00 3.27 -3.14
N ASP A 22 -23.47 4.43 -3.59
CA ASP A 22 -24.62 5.12 -2.97
C ASP A 22 -25.90 4.27 -3.07
N LEU A 23 -26.16 3.68 -4.24
CA LEU A 23 -27.28 2.77 -4.45
C LEU A 23 -27.18 1.53 -3.56
N ARG A 24 -25.96 0.99 -3.40
CA ARG A 24 -25.71 -0.13 -2.50
C ARG A 24 -25.97 0.25 -1.04
N LEU A 25 -25.47 1.40 -0.58
CA LEU A 25 -25.71 1.90 0.77
C LEU A 25 -27.22 2.06 1.04
N LEU A 26 -27.96 2.64 0.10
CA LEU A 26 -29.42 2.75 0.19
C LEU A 26 -30.09 1.38 0.35
N SER A 27 -29.75 0.41 -0.51
CA SER A 27 -30.34 -0.92 -0.47
C SER A 27 -30.02 -1.67 0.84
N ASP A 28 -28.79 -1.58 1.33
CA ASP A 28 -28.39 -2.24 2.57
C ASP A 28 -29.01 -1.57 3.79
N PHE A 29 -29.15 -0.25 3.77
CA PHE A 29 -29.73 0.53 4.85
C PHE A 29 -31.24 0.34 4.95
N GLU A 30 -31.94 0.17 3.83
CA GLU A 30 -33.36 -0.18 3.81
C GLU A 30 -33.63 -1.52 4.51
N LYS A 31 -32.81 -2.55 4.22
CA LYS A 31 -32.92 -3.87 4.87
C LYS A 31 -32.62 -3.85 6.36
N LYS A 32 -31.86 -2.85 6.83
CA LYS A 32 -31.40 -2.71 8.22
C LYS A 32 -31.94 -1.45 8.89
N ALA A 33 -33.05 -0.90 8.39
CA ALA A 33 -33.58 0.41 8.76
C ALA A 33 -33.70 0.67 10.28
N ASN A 34 -34.14 -0.33 11.05
CA ASN A 34 -34.34 -0.22 12.51
C ASN A 34 -33.13 -0.66 13.35
N ARG A 35 -32.01 -1.03 12.71
CA ARG A 35 -30.77 -1.40 13.39
C ARG A 35 -29.93 -0.16 13.66
N ASP A 36 -29.05 -0.28 14.64
CA ASP A 36 -28.00 0.71 14.91
C ASP A 36 -27.01 0.71 13.73
N LEU A 37 -26.45 1.87 13.39
CA LEU A 37 -25.47 2.02 12.31
C LEU A 37 -24.27 1.06 12.48
N VAL A 38 -23.76 0.90 13.70
CA VAL A 38 -22.65 -0.03 14.03
C VAL A 38 -22.96 -1.49 13.64
N ASN A 39 -24.23 -1.88 13.65
CA ASN A 39 -24.66 -3.23 13.28
C ASN A 39 -25.04 -3.37 11.80
N SER A 40 -24.86 -2.31 11.02
CA SER A 40 -25.38 -2.22 9.65
C SER A 40 -24.30 -2.21 8.58
N LEU A 41 -23.06 -1.90 8.95
CA LEU A 41 -21.89 -1.84 8.07
C LEU A 41 -21.11 -3.16 7.93
N SER A 42 -21.56 -4.25 8.58
CA SER A 42 -20.91 -5.57 8.56
C SER A 42 -20.63 -6.15 7.17
N ASP A 43 -21.45 -5.79 6.19
CA ASP A 43 -21.36 -6.32 4.82
C ASP A 43 -20.41 -5.47 3.95
N LEU A 44 -20.00 -4.30 4.47
CA LEU A 44 -19.13 -3.35 3.80
C LEU A 44 -17.73 -3.29 4.41
N LEU A 45 -17.61 -3.56 5.72
CA LEU A 45 -16.36 -3.40 6.47
C LEU A 45 -16.09 -4.61 7.38
N PRO A 46 -14.80 -4.98 7.58
CA PRO A 46 -14.43 -5.92 8.63
C PRO A 46 -14.89 -5.44 10.02
N SER A 47 -15.33 -6.35 10.89
CA SER A 47 -15.94 -6.00 12.19
C SER A 47 -15.11 -5.04 13.05
N LYS A 48 -13.79 -5.26 13.12
CA LYS A 48 -12.86 -4.41 13.90
C LYS A 48 -12.68 -3.00 13.35
N MET A 49 -13.08 -2.75 12.10
CA MET A 49 -12.97 -1.44 11.45
C MET A 49 -14.23 -0.59 11.64
N ILE A 50 -15.37 -1.20 11.98
CA ILE A 50 -16.67 -0.51 11.95
C ILE A 50 -16.73 0.66 12.94
N GLU A 51 -16.39 0.43 14.22
CA GLU A 51 -16.41 1.50 15.22
C GLU A 51 -15.42 2.64 14.88
N PRO A 52 -14.12 2.37 14.61
CA PRO A 52 -13.19 3.42 14.18
C PRO A 52 -13.64 4.18 12.93
N PHE A 53 -14.28 3.49 11.98
CA PHE A 53 -14.76 4.11 10.75
C PHE A 53 -15.97 5.04 11.00
N ILE A 54 -16.87 4.65 11.89
CA ILE A 54 -18.01 5.49 12.30
C ILE A 54 -17.52 6.75 13.00
N ASP A 55 -16.54 6.61 13.91
CA ASP A 55 -15.91 7.73 14.60
C ASP A 55 -15.20 8.67 13.61
N TYR A 56 -14.47 8.10 12.63
CA TYR A 56 -13.84 8.85 11.54
C TYR A 56 -14.87 9.67 10.74
N CYS A 57 -16.05 9.09 10.47
CA CYS A 57 -17.15 9.81 9.81
C CYS A 57 -17.82 10.87 10.70
N SER A 58 -17.45 10.98 11.97
CA SER A 58 -18.11 11.81 12.98
C SER A 58 -19.61 11.52 13.08
N LEU A 59 -19.95 10.23 13.20
CA LEU A 59 -21.31 9.72 13.30
C LEU A 59 -21.54 8.99 14.63
N ASP A 60 -22.78 8.93 15.09
CA ASP A 60 -23.17 8.10 16.22
C ASP A 60 -23.49 6.67 15.74
N GLY A 61 -22.71 5.69 16.19
CA GLY A 61 -22.91 4.28 15.86
C GLY A 61 -24.23 3.69 16.39
N ARG A 62 -24.84 4.29 17.41
CA ARG A 62 -26.14 3.89 17.98
C ARG A 62 -27.33 4.50 17.26
N LYS A 63 -27.08 5.48 16.40
CA LYS A 63 -28.13 6.09 15.56
C LYS A 63 -28.78 5.01 14.70
N LYS A 64 -30.11 5.04 14.63
CA LYS A 64 -30.87 4.14 13.76
C LYS A 64 -30.65 4.48 12.31
N VAL A 65 -30.45 3.46 11.48
CA VAL A 65 -30.14 3.65 10.05
C VAL A 65 -31.21 4.46 9.32
N ASN A 66 -32.49 4.27 9.64
CA ASN A 66 -33.61 5.02 9.05
C ASN A 66 -33.62 6.52 9.41
N SER A 67 -32.85 6.94 10.41
CA SER A 67 -32.73 8.34 10.83
C SER A 67 -31.50 9.03 10.24
N LEU A 68 -30.70 8.32 9.43
CA LEU A 68 -29.53 8.88 8.77
C LEU A 68 -29.95 9.86 7.68
N THR A 69 -29.34 11.04 7.68
CA THR A 69 -29.57 12.04 6.64
C THR A 69 -28.80 11.68 5.36
N ARG A 70 -29.14 12.35 4.27
CA ARG A 70 -28.42 12.20 3.01
C ARG A 70 -26.96 12.64 3.13
N GLU A 71 -26.70 13.69 3.88
CA GLU A 71 -25.37 14.22 4.16
C GLU A 71 -24.54 13.21 4.98
N GLU A 72 -25.13 12.59 5.99
CA GLU A 72 -24.47 11.54 6.77
C GLU A 72 -24.11 10.33 5.92
N ARG A 73 -25.04 9.87 5.07
CA ARG A 73 -24.77 8.80 4.10
C ARG A 73 -23.66 9.19 3.12
N LYS A 74 -23.64 10.45 2.66
CA LYS A 74 -22.58 10.96 1.77
C LYS A 74 -21.23 10.94 2.48
N ARG A 75 -21.14 11.27 3.77
CA ARG A 75 -19.90 11.14 4.56
C ARG A 75 -19.40 9.69 4.61
N ILE A 76 -20.30 8.73 4.85
CA ILE A 76 -19.96 7.30 4.81
C ILE A 76 -19.42 6.92 3.42
N LEU A 77 -20.08 7.33 2.35
CA LEU A 77 -19.66 7.06 0.98
C LEU A 77 -18.27 7.64 0.70
N THR A 78 -18.05 8.93 1.01
CA THR A 78 -16.76 9.58 0.81
C THR A 78 -15.66 8.89 1.60
N ALA A 79 -15.91 8.55 2.88
CA ALA A 79 -14.94 7.83 3.69
C ALA A 79 -14.66 6.40 3.19
N LEU A 80 -15.63 5.73 2.55
CA LEU A 80 -15.41 4.43 1.90
C LEU A 80 -14.55 4.54 0.63
N LYS A 81 -14.59 5.67 -0.07
CA LYS A 81 -13.83 5.91 -1.31
C LYS A 81 -12.47 6.59 -1.08
N SER A 82 -12.34 7.36 0.00
CA SER A 82 -11.14 8.09 0.40
C SER A 82 -11.02 8.06 1.92
N PHE A 83 -10.51 6.94 2.44
CA PHE A 83 -10.17 6.81 3.85
C PHE A 83 -8.76 7.37 4.07
N ASP A 84 -8.69 8.55 4.66
CA ASP A 84 -7.45 9.31 4.78
C ASP A 84 -6.73 9.00 6.10
N ILE A 85 -5.44 8.65 6.00
CA ILE A 85 -4.58 8.30 7.12
C ILE A 85 -3.35 9.22 7.10
N PRO A 86 -3.19 10.11 8.09
CA PRO A 86 -2.00 10.95 8.19
C PRO A 86 -0.77 10.07 8.50
N LEU A 87 0.31 10.29 7.77
CA LEU A 87 1.57 9.56 7.97
C LEU A 87 2.39 10.25 9.06
N SER A 88 2.76 9.49 10.09
CA SER A 88 3.57 10.02 11.19
C SER A 88 5.07 9.90 10.91
N ARG A 89 5.54 8.68 10.65
CA ARG A 89 6.94 8.37 10.36
C ARG A 89 7.07 6.98 9.71
N PRO A 90 8.14 6.73 8.93
CA PRO A 90 8.42 5.38 8.46
C PRO A 90 8.81 4.47 9.63
N ARG A 91 8.74 3.15 9.38
CA ARG A 91 9.31 2.13 10.28
C ARG A 91 10.84 2.16 10.25
N PRO A 92 11.52 1.62 11.29
CA PRO A 92 12.98 1.51 11.30
C PRO A 92 13.51 0.68 10.13
N ILE A 93 14.77 0.92 9.73
CA ILE A 93 15.41 0.22 8.61
C ILE A 93 15.58 -1.27 8.87
N GLU A 94 15.67 -1.68 10.14
CA GLU A 94 15.76 -3.08 10.57
C GLU A 94 14.48 -3.87 10.26
N GLU A 95 13.35 -3.18 10.04
CA GLU A 95 12.07 -3.78 9.60
C GLU A 95 11.88 -3.66 8.07
N ALA A 96 12.83 -3.07 7.34
CA ALA A 96 12.73 -2.92 5.89
C ALA A 96 12.93 -4.27 5.19
N ILE A 97 12.01 -4.62 4.28
CA ILE A 97 12.06 -5.86 3.51
C ILE A 97 13.03 -5.75 2.31
N ILE A 98 13.28 -4.51 1.86
CA ILE A 98 14.15 -4.16 0.74
C ILE A 98 14.87 -2.87 1.12
N THR A 99 16.17 -2.79 0.85
CA THR A 99 16.92 -1.54 0.89
C THR A 99 16.98 -0.93 -0.51
N SER A 100 16.45 0.28 -0.67
CA SER A 100 16.69 1.09 -1.87
C SER A 100 18.03 1.83 -1.72
N GLY A 101 18.94 1.64 -2.68
CA GLY A 101 20.32 2.12 -2.63
C GLY A 101 21.35 0.99 -2.74
N GLY A 102 22.59 1.34 -3.09
CA GLY A 102 23.66 0.36 -3.28
C GLY A 102 24.79 0.94 -4.12
N VAL A 103 25.60 0.07 -4.72
CA VAL A 103 26.61 0.48 -5.71
C VAL A 103 25.91 1.01 -6.96
N GLU A 104 26.28 2.21 -7.39
CA GLU A 104 25.64 2.89 -8.53
C GLU A 104 25.81 2.04 -9.80
N VAL A 105 24.69 1.72 -10.46
CA VAL A 105 24.69 0.86 -11.66
C VAL A 105 25.53 1.45 -12.81
N LYS A 106 25.71 2.79 -12.83
CA LYS A 106 26.57 3.48 -13.80
C LYS A 106 28.06 3.21 -13.59
N GLU A 107 28.46 2.69 -12.44
CA GLU A 107 29.84 2.31 -12.15
C GLU A 107 30.11 0.82 -12.41
N ILE A 108 29.09 0.06 -12.85
CA ILE A 108 29.20 -1.37 -13.10
C ILE A 108 28.97 -1.68 -14.58
N SER A 109 29.88 -2.43 -15.19
CA SER A 109 29.71 -2.95 -16.56
C SER A 109 28.51 -3.91 -16.62
N PRO A 110 27.43 -3.61 -17.37
CA PRO A 110 26.27 -4.50 -17.45
C PRO A 110 26.56 -5.80 -18.22
N LYS A 111 27.72 -5.88 -18.91
CA LYS A 111 28.15 -7.07 -19.66
C LYS A 111 28.97 -8.05 -18.83
N THR A 112 29.61 -7.59 -17.76
CA THR A 112 30.56 -8.39 -16.97
C THR A 112 30.30 -8.32 -15.48
N MET A 113 29.47 -7.38 -15.03
CA MET A 113 29.28 -7.01 -13.63
C MET A 113 30.55 -6.51 -12.92
N GLU A 114 31.60 -6.20 -13.68
CA GLU A 114 32.86 -5.65 -13.17
C GLU A 114 32.72 -4.15 -12.86
N SER A 115 33.42 -3.69 -11.84
CA SER A 115 33.59 -2.27 -11.54
C SER A 115 34.31 -1.57 -12.70
N ARG A 116 33.77 -0.43 -13.11
CA ARG A 116 34.44 0.50 -14.04
C ARG A 116 35.58 1.27 -13.38
N LEU A 117 35.67 1.24 -12.05
CA LEU A 117 36.65 1.99 -11.26
C LEU A 117 37.81 1.12 -10.79
N VAL A 118 37.54 -0.15 -10.47
CA VAL A 118 38.54 -1.08 -9.93
C VAL A 118 38.53 -2.37 -10.76
N PRO A 119 39.52 -2.58 -11.65
CA PRO A 119 39.65 -3.82 -12.40
C PRO A 119 39.75 -5.04 -11.48
N GLY A 120 39.06 -6.13 -11.84
CA GLY A 120 39.00 -7.38 -11.06
C GLY A 120 38.04 -7.37 -9.87
N LEU A 121 37.30 -6.28 -9.63
CA LEU A 121 36.24 -6.21 -8.63
C LEU A 121 34.87 -6.36 -9.30
N TYR A 122 34.01 -7.25 -8.78
CA TYR A 122 32.69 -7.54 -9.35
C TYR A 122 31.59 -7.39 -8.30
N PHE A 123 30.41 -6.98 -8.75
CA PHE A 123 29.23 -6.79 -7.90
C PHE A 123 28.06 -7.65 -8.36
N ALA A 124 27.27 -8.18 -7.44
CA ALA A 124 26.09 -8.98 -7.73
C ALA A 124 25.07 -8.90 -6.59
N GLY A 125 23.79 -9.14 -6.92
CA GLY A 125 22.71 -9.16 -5.96
C GLY A 125 22.32 -7.80 -5.40
N GLU A 126 21.76 -7.83 -4.20
CA GLU A 126 21.10 -6.70 -3.53
C GLU A 126 22.06 -5.57 -3.15
N ILE A 127 23.39 -5.77 -3.27
CA ILE A 127 24.37 -4.71 -3.05
C ILE A 127 24.40 -3.69 -4.20
N ILE A 128 23.84 -4.03 -5.37
CA ILE A 128 23.72 -3.14 -6.52
C ILE A 128 22.45 -2.32 -6.35
N ASP A 129 22.50 -1.03 -6.69
CA ASP A 129 21.37 -0.11 -6.66
C ASP A 129 20.33 -0.43 -7.77
N VAL A 130 19.69 -1.60 -7.67
CA VAL A 130 18.60 -2.04 -8.55
C VAL A 130 17.42 -2.45 -7.67
N ASP A 131 16.42 -1.58 -7.61
CA ASP A 131 15.15 -1.88 -6.96
C ASP A 131 14.22 -2.65 -7.88
N ALA A 132 13.60 -3.71 -7.37
CA ALA A 132 12.49 -4.36 -8.04
C ALA A 132 11.29 -4.56 -7.12
N TYR A 133 10.10 -4.64 -7.72
CA TYR A 133 8.87 -4.93 -6.99
C TYR A 133 8.96 -6.29 -6.28
N THR A 134 8.27 -6.43 -5.15
CA THR A 134 8.10 -7.73 -4.48
C THR A 134 7.43 -8.75 -5.42
N GLY A 135 7.79 -10.03 -5.29
CA GLY A 135 7.24 -11.10 -6.14
C GLY A 135 8.27 -11.96 -6.88
N GLY A 136 9.52 -12.00 -6.39
CA GLY A 136 10.60 -12.84 -6.93
C GLY A 136 11.62 -12.10 -7.80
N PHE A 137 11.38 -10.82 -8.13
CA PHE A 137 12.29 -10.05 -8.97
C PHE A 137 13.65 -9.81 -8.31
N ASN A 138 13.71 -9.59 -6.99
CA ASN A 138 15.00 -9.46 -6.27
C ASN A 138 15.83 -10.75 -6.36
N LEU A 139 15.19 -11.92 -6.29
CA LEU A 139 15.88 -13.20 -6.48
C LEU A 139 16.38 -13.36 -7.92
N GLN A 140 15.57 -12.95 -8.90
CA GLN A 140 15.96 -12.99 -10.30
C GLN A 140 17.18 -12.09 -10.57
N ILE A 141 17.21 -10.89 -9.98
CA ILE A 141 18.37 -9.97 -10.06
C ILE A 141 19.58 -10.63 -9.41
N ALA A 142 19.44 -11.18 -8.21
CA ALA A 142 20.54 -11.84 -7.52
C ALA A 142 21.14 -13.01 -8.31
N PHE A 143 20.31 -13.89 -8.85
CA PHE A 143 20.79 -15.03 -9.63
C PHE A 143 21.40 -14.63 -10.97
N SER A 144 20.78 -13.68 -11.68
CA SER A 144 21.23 -13.27 -13.01
C SER A 144 22.56 -12.52 -12.94
N THR A 145 22.68 -11.58 -11.98
CA THR A 145 23.92 -10.82 -11.76
C THR A 145 25.03 -11.70 -11.17
N GLY A 146 24.71 -12.59 -10.23
CA GLY A 146 25.66 -13.53 -9.65
C GLY A 146 26.24 -14.49 -10.68
N TYR A 147 25.41 -15.02 -11.57
CA TYR A 147 25.87 -15.87 -12.68
C TYR A 147 26.83 -15.12 -13.61
N LEU A 148 26.47 -13.91 -14.03
CA LEU A 148 27.28 -13.12 -14.96
C LEU A 148 28.61 -12.70 -14.33
N ALA A 149 28.59 -12.20 -13.09
CA ALA A 149 29.77 -11.82 -12.33
C ALA A 149 30.73 -13.02 -12.17
N GLY A 150 30.20 -14.18 -11.74
CA GLY A 150 31.00 -15.38 -11.55
C GLY A 150 31.63 -15.90 -12.85
N LYS A 151 30.87 -15.90 -13.95
CA LYS A 151 31.39 -16.28 -15.27
C LYS A 151 32.49 -15.32 -15.73
N SER A 152 32.24 -14.01 -15.68
CA SER A 152 33.21 -13.00 -16.15
C SER A 152 34.47 -12.96 -15.30
N ALA A 153 34.38 -13.20 -13.98
CA ALA A 153 35.54 -13.27 -13.10
C ALA A 153 36.42 -14.51 -13.33
N ALA A 154 35.87 -15.60 -13.90
CA ALA A 154 36.61 -16.81 -14.20
C ALA A 154 37.25 -16.80 -15.60
N GLU A 155 36.73 -15.97 -16.52
CA GLU A 155 37.22 -15.85 -17.91
C GLU A 155 38.28 -14.74 -18.09
N GLY A 156 38.40 -13.81 -17.13
CA GLY A 156 39.40 -12.72 -17.11
C GLY A 156 40.67 -13.09 -16.35
#